data_AF-A0A937SAJ3-F1
#
_entry.id   AF-A0A937SAJ3-F1
#
_cell.length_a   1.000
_cell.length_b   1.000
_cell.length_c   1.000
_cell.angle_alpha   90.00
_cell.angle_beta   90.00
_cell.angle_gamma   90.00
#
_symmetry.space_group_name_H-M   'P 1'
#
loop_
_entity.id
_entity.type
_entity.pdbx_description
1 polymer ?
#
loop_
_entity_poly.entity_id
_entity_poly.type
_entity_poly.pdbx_seq_one_letter_code
_entity_poly.pdbx_strand_id
1 'polypeptide(L)'
;MQQVVDLQNDPDFQALGVSVVSIAFDSIDEQAPEVASLGITSVPMLSDADHTVSQAYDVLKWAIASGEPGHTFVLVDGEGRIAWIADYGAPDNPNRTMYVPIEELTQKVGEALGS
;
A
#
# COMPACT_ATOMS: atom_id res chain seq x y z
N MET A 1 -0.17 -7.78 7.93
CA MET A 1 -0.89 -7.40 6.69
C MET A 1 -2.37 -6.97 6.90
N GLN A 2 -2.77 -6.49 8.09
CA GLN A 2 -4.18 -6.15 8.37
C GLN A 2 -4.77 -5.08 7.45
N GLN A 3 -3.97 -4.08 7.05
CA GLN A 3 -4.38 -3.05 6.10
C GLN A 3 -4.97 -3.63 4.80
N VAL A 4 -4.34 -4.69 4.27
CA VAL A 4 -4.77 -5.34 3.03
C VAL A 4 -6.08 -6.09 3.24
N VAL A 5 -6.22 -6.77 4.39
CA VAL A 5 -7.45 -7.48 4.78
C VAL A 5 -8.63 -6.51 4.82
N ASP A 6 -8.44 -5.33 5.42
CA ASP A 6 -9.53 -4.38 5.57
C ASP A 6 -9.87 -3.71 4.22
N LEU A 7 -8.87 -3.31 3.44
CA LEU A 7 -9.07 -2.77 2.09
C LEU A 7 -9.84 -3.74 1.18
N GLN A 8 -9.51 -5.03 1.22
CA GLN A 8 -10.20 -6.01 0.37
C GLN A 8 -11.64 -6.28 0.78
N ASN A 9 -12.03 -5.95 2.02
CA ASN A 9 -13.34 -6.25 2.58
C ASN A 9 -14.22 -5.01 2.74
N ASP A 10 -13.70 -3.81 2.48
CA ASP A 10 -14.43 -2.56 2.63
C ASP A 10 -15.21 -2.19 1.36
N PRO A 11 -16.55 -2.14 1.41
CA PRO A 11 -17.37 -1.89 0.23
C PRO A 11 -17.26 -0.45 -0.29
N ASP A 12 -16.99 0.53 0.56
CA ASP A 12 -16.88 1.93 0.16
C ASP A 12 -15.58 2.16 -0.60
N PHE A 13 -14.48 1.56 -0.13
CA PHE A 13 -13.22 1.54 -0.87
C PHE A 13 -13.35 0.79 -2.20
N GLN A 14 -14.00 -0.39 -2.20
CA GLN A 14 -14.25 -1.14 -3.43
C GLN A 14 -15.08 -0.35 -4.46
N ALA A 15 -16.02 0.48 -4.00
CA ALA A 15 -16.85 1.32 -4.87
C ALA A 15 -16.06 2.38 -5.65
N LEU A 16 -14.84 2.72 -5.22
CA LEU A 16 -13.93 3.60 -5.97
C LEU A 16 -13.44 2.97 -7.28
N GLY A 17 -13.60 1.66 -7.46
CA GLY A 17 -13.24 0.96 -8.70
C GLY A 17 -11.74 0.89 -8.98
N VAL A 18 -10.90 1.13 -7.97
CA VAL A 18 -9.45 1.01 -8.07
C VAL A 18 -8.98 -0.43 -7.85
N SER A 19 -7.95 -0.84 -8.57
CA SER A 19 -7.28 -2.12 -8.32
C SER A 19 -6.21 -1.94 -7.24
N VAL A 20 -6.17 -2.84 -6.26
CA VAL A 20 -5.17 -2.83 -5.20
C VAL A 20 -4.15 -3.93 -5.46
N VAL A 21 -2.87 -3.60 -5.31
CA VAL A 21 -1.77 -4.56 -5.20
C VAL A 21 -0.93 -4.21 -3.98
N SER A 22 -0.45 -5.22 -3.26
CA SER A 22 0.48 -5.03 -2.16
C SER A 22 1.89 -5.39 -2.61
N ILE A 23 2.88 -4.58 -2.25
CA ILE A 23 4.28 -4.78 -2.62
C ILE A 23 5.11 -4.68 -1.35
N ALA A 24 5.93 -5.70 -1.08
CA ALA A 24 6.81 -5.75 0.08
C ALA A 24 8.18 -6.32 -0.31
N PHE A 25 9.20 -6.08 0.50
CA PHE A 25 10.53 -6.65 0.28
C PHE A 25 10.57 -8.16 0.54
N ASP A 26 9.72 -8.66 1.46
CA ASP A 26 9.59 -10.08 1.75
C ASP A 26 9.36 -10.90 0.47
N SER A 27 9.96 -12.08 0.41
CA SER A 27 9.70 -13.04 -0.66
C SER A 27 8.26 -13.56 -0.60
N ILE A 28 7.77 -14.08 -1.72
CA ILE A 28 6.43 -14.70 -1.77
C ILE A 28 6.31 -15.87 -0.77
N ASP A 29 7.39 -16.63 -0.57
CA ASP A 29 7.41 -17.75 0.37
C ASP A 29 7.29 -17.28 1.83
N GLU A 30 7.90 -16.13 2.17
CA GLU A 30 7.78 -15.51 3.49
C GLU A 30 6.39 -14.95 3.74
N GLN A 31 5.77 -14.35 2.71
CA GLN A 31 4.42 -13.78 2.81
C GLN A 31 3.31 -14.85 2.88
N ALA A 32 3.47 -15.98 2.18
CA ALA A 32 2.40 -16.95 1.91
C ALA A 32 1.66 -17.49 3.16
N PRO A 33 2.33 -17.84 4.28
CA PRO A 33 1.63 -18.34 5.46
C PRO A 33 0.70 -17.30 6.08
N GLU A 34 1.13 -16.04 6.18
CA GLU A 34 0.32 -14.96 6.75
C GLU A 34 -0.86 -14.63 5.82
N VAL A 35 -0.60 -14.50 4.51
CA VAL A 35 -1.64 -14.29 3.47
C VAL A 35 -2.74 -15.33 3.56
N ALA A 36 -2.37 -16.61 3.64
CA ALA A 36 -3.31 -17.71 3.78
C ALA A 36 -4.08 -17.64 5.11
N SER A 37 -3.39 -17.36 6.22
CA SER A 37 -4.02 -17.27 7.55
C SER A 37 -5.02 -16.12 7.67
N LEU A 38 -4.78 -15.01 6.98
CA LEU A 38 -5.60 -13.80 7.00
C LEU A 38 -6.72 -13.81 5.95
N GLY A 39 -6.78 -14.82 5.09
CA GLY A 39 -7.79 -14.93 4.03
C GLY A 39 -7.66 -13.83 2.97
N ILE A 40 -6.44 -13.36 2.71
CA ILE A 40 -6.19 -12.40 1.63
C ILE A 40 -6.35 -13.16 0.30
N THR A 41 -7.34 -12.78 -0.50
CA THR A 41 -7.73 -13.55 -1.69
C THR A 41 -7.91 -12.74 -2.96
N SER A 42 -8.27 -11.46 -2.84
CA SER A 42 -8.54 -10.59 -3.98
C SER A 42 -7.41 -9.60 -4.28
N VAL A 43 -6.52 -9.34 -3.31
CA VAL A 43 -5.38 -8.44 -3.49
C VAL A 43 -4.13 -9.25 -3.84
N PRO A 44 -3.51 -9.03 -5.01
CA PRO A 44 -2.22 -9.62 -5.32
C PRO A 44 -1.14 -9.13 -4.35
N MET A 45 -0.39 -10.08 -3.79
CA MET A 45 0.76 -9.85 -2.93
C MET A 45 2.03 -10.06 -3.75
N LEU A 46 2.81 -9.00 -3.94
CA LEU A 46 4.00 -8.96 -4.78
C LEU A 46 5.25 -8.81 -3.92
N SER A 47 6.35 -9.36 -4.41
CA SER A 47 7.67 -9.20 -3.82
C SER A 47 8.51 -8.23 -4.65
N ASP A 48 9.16 -7.28 -3.97
CA ASP A 48 10.13 -6.33 -4.49
C ASP A 48 11.49 -6.58 -3.81
N ALA A 49 11.92 -7.83 -3.77
CA ALA A 49 13.14 -8.26 -3.08
C ALA A 49 14.44 -7.64 -3.64
N ASP A 50 14.42 -7.12 -4.87
CA ASP A 50 15.54 -6.39 -5.47
C ASP A 50 15.40 -4.85 -5.36
N HIS A 51 14.32 -4.40 -4.72
CA HIS A 51 13.98 -3.01 -4.43
C HIS A 51 13.76 -2.14 -5.68
N THR A 52 13.64 -2.74 -6.87
CA THR A 52 13.55 -2.01 -8.13
C THR A 52 12.28 -1.19 -8.24
N VAL A 53 11.15 -1.71 -7.75
CA VAL A 53 9.87 -0.99 -7.77
C VAL A 53 9.92 0.17 -6.77
N SER A 54 10.38 -0.10 -5.55
CA SER A 54 10.46 0.93 -4.51
C SER A 54 11.41 2.08 -4.89
N GLN A 55 12.50 1.78 -5.61
CA GLN A 55 13.36 2.81 -6.19
C GLN A 55 12.68 3.58 -7.32
N ALA A 56 12.00 2.88 -8.24
CA ALA A 56 11.34 3.52 -9.38
C ALA A 56 10.24 4.50 -8.97
N TYR A 57 9.54 4.21 -7.85
CA TYR A 57 8.52 5.08 -7.27
C TYR A 57 9.07 6.09 -6.27
N ASP A 58 10.40 6.13 -6.05
CA ASP A 58 11.08 7.04 -5.12
C ASP A 58 10.48 7.01 -3.69
N VAL A 59 10.09 5.83 -3.22
CA VAL A 59 9.48 5.67 -1.88
C VAL A 59 10.52 5.41 -0.77
N LEU A 60 11.74 5.02 -1.15
CA LEU A 60 12.83 4.76 -0.19
C LEU A 60 13.34 6.00 0.53
N LYS A 61 12.96 7.20 0.08
CA LYS A 61 13.21 8.44 0.86
C LYS A 61 12.52 8.46 2.21
N TRP A 62 11.49 7.62 2.41
CA TRP A 62 10.78 7.42 3.67
C TRP A 62 11.16 6.13 4.38
N ALA A 63 12.22 5.46 3.93
CA ALA A 63 12.60 4.17 4.46
C ALA A 63 12.87 4.22 5.97
N ILE A 64 12.49 3.15 6.66
CA ILE A 64 12.82 2.96 8.07
C ILE A 64 14.29 2.56 8.22
N ALA A 65 14.78 2.43 9.46
CA ALA A 65 16.19 2.14 9.73
C ALA A 65 16.70 0.82 9.10
N SER A 66 15.81 -0.15 8.81
CA SER A 66 16.15 -1.39 8.09
C SER A 66 16.38 -1.17 6.59
N GLY A 67 16.03 -0.01 6.04
CA GLY A 67 16.09 0.32 4.61
C GLY A 67 14.82 -0.07 3.84
N GLU A 68 13.87 -0.73 4.49
CA GLU A 68 12.56 -1.05 3.92
C GLU A 68 11.73 0.22 3.72
N PRO A 69 10.84 0.26 2.70
CA PRO A 69 9.85 1.31 2.57
C PRO A 69 9.07 1.49 3.86
N GLY A 70 8.60 2.71 4.10
CA GLY A 70 7.67 2.99 5.19
C GLY A 70 6.30 2.34 4.96
N HIS A 71 5.25 3.06 5.32
CA HIS A 71 3.88 2.64 5.05
C HIS A 71 3.29 3.55 3.97
N THR A 72 3.72 3.29 2.73
CA THR A 72 3.45 4.16 1.58
C THR A 72 2.29 3.65 0.74
N PHE A 73 1.45 4.56 0.26
CA PHE A 73 0.40 4.32 -0.73
C PHE A 73 0.67 5.16 -1.97
N VAL A 74 0.46 4.55 -3.15
CA VAL A 74 0.59 5.21 -4.44
C VAL A 74 -0.66 4.92 -5.26
N LEU A 75 -1.33 5.97 -5.73
CA LEU A 75 -2.40 5.88 -6.71
C LEU A 75 -1.84 6.23 -8.09
N VAL A 76 -2.03 5.32 -9.05
CA VAL A 76 -1.68 5.50 -10.45
C VAL A 76 -2.97 5.63 -11.27
N ASP A 77 -3.07 6.67 -12.10
CA ASP A 77 -4.23 6.91 -12.96
C ASP A 77 -4.24 6.01 -14.21
N GLY A 78 -5.33 6.08 -14.99
CA GLY A 78 -5.48 5.31 -16.22
C GLY A 78 -4.49 5.68 -17.35
N GLU A 79 -3.74 6.78 -17.20
CA GLU A 79 -2.66 7.19 -18.11
C GLU A 79 -1.28 6.72 -17.61
N GLY A 80 -1.22 6.03 -16.46
CA GLY A 80 0.03 5.55 -15.86
C GLY A 80 0.79 6.61 -15.07
N ARG A 81 0.14 7.71 -14.65
CA ARG A 81 0.75 8.77 -13.86
C ARG A 81 0.40 8.63 -12.38
N ILE A 82 1.31 9.04 -11.50
CA ILE A 82 1.02 9.12 -10.06
C ILE A 82 0.02 10.26 -9.83
N ALA A 83 -1.22 9.92 -9.48
CA ALA A 83 -2.27 10.86 -9.13
C ALA A 83 -2.19 11.28 -7.66
N TRP A 84 -1.71 10.39 -6.79
CA TRP A 84 -1.52 10.64 -5.37
C TRP A 84 -0.46 9.71 -4.79
N ILE A 85 0.31 10.22 -3.82
CA ILE A 85 1.30 9.46 -3.06
C ILE A 85 1.37 10.00 -1.64
N ALA A 86 1.37 9.10 -0.66
CA ALA A 86 1.53 9.45 0.74
C ALA A 86 2.24 8.34 1.51
N ASP A 87 3.13 8.72 2.43
CA ASP A 87 3.75 7.80 3.38
C ASP A 87 3.29 8.09 4.81
N TYR A 88 2.97 7.03 5.52
CA TYR A 88 2.49 7.04 6.90
C TYR A 88 3.48 6.41 7.89
N GLY A 89 4.53 5.74 7.42
CA GLY A 89 5.46 4.98 8.24
C GLY A 89 6.79 5.68 8.51
N ALA A 90 7.05 6.80 7.84
CA ALA A 90 8.34 7.47 7.84
C ALA A 90 8.83 7.78 9.26
N PRO A 91 10.14 7.57 9.56
CA PRO A 91 10.68 7.81 10.89
C PRO A 91 10.50 9.25 11.41
N ASP A 92 10.47 10.22 10.51
CA ASP A 92 10.30 11.66 10.78
C ASP A 92 8.83 12.09 10.86
N ASN A 93 7.88 11.22 10.55
CA ASN A 93 6.46 11.47 10.77
C ASN A 93 6.12 11.34 12.27
N PRO A 94 5.71 12.44 12.96
CA PRO A 94 5.37 12.40 14.38
C PRO A 94 4.13 11.57 14.68
N ASN A 95 3.28 11.35 13.68
CA ASN A 95 2.06 10.54 13.74
C ASN A 95 2.21 9.23 12.97
N ARG A 96 3.44 8.71 12.85
CA ARG A 96 3.70 7.49 12.06
C ARG A 96 2.81 6.33 12.50
N THR A 97 2.31 5.60 11.52
CA THR A 97 1.44 4.43 11.71
C THR A 97 1.71 3.38 10.65
N MET A 98 1.51 2.11 11.01
CA MET A 98 1.52 0.96 10.09
C MET A 98 0.10 0.52 9.71
N TYR A 99 -0.90 1.29 10.12
CA TYR A 99 -2.30 1.11 9.77
C TYR A 99 -2.97 2.47 9.60
N VAL A 100 -3.53 2.69 8.42
CA VAL A 100 -4.33 3.87 8.07
C VAL A 100 -5.80 3.46 8.06
N PRO A 101 -6.68 4.18 8.77
CA PRO A 101 -8.12 3.92 8.71
C PRO A 101 -8.63 3.87 7.28
N ILE A 102 -9.46 2.88 6.95
CA ILE A 102 -9.96 2.71 5.57
C ILE A 102 -10.75 3.92 5.10
N GLU A 103 -11.53 4.54 5.97
CA GLU A 103 -12.25 5.79 5.68
C GLU A 103 -11.31 6.90 5.18
N GLU A 104 -10.12 7.03 5.77
CA GLU A 104 -9.13 8.03 5.36
C GLU A 104 -8.59 7.70 3.96
N LEU A 105 -8.25 6.43 3.71
CA LEU A 105 -7.77 6.00 2.39
C LEU A 105 -8.86 6.17 1.32
N THR A 106 -10.11 5.80 1.62
CA THR A 106 -11.27 5.99 0.74
C THR A 106 -11.44 7.46 0.39
N GLN A 107 -11.37 8.36 1.38
CA GLN A 107 -11.43 9.80 1.14
C GLN A 107 -10.27 10.29 0.26
N LYS A 108 -9.03 9.91 0.58
CA LYS A 108 -7.84 10.40 -0.15
C LYS A 108 -7.81 9.91 -1.59
N VAL A 109 -8.16 8.65 -1.82
CA VAL A 109 -8.24 8.09 -3.16
C VAL A 109 -9.42 8.71 -3.92
N GLY A 110 -10.59 8.87 -3.30
CA GLY A 110 -11.73 9.56 -3.92
C GLY A 110 -11.42 11.00 -4.33
N GLU A 111 -10.79 11.78 -3.44
CA GLU A 111 -10.30 13.15 -3.72
C GLU A 111 -9.37 13.17 -4.94
N ALA A 112 -8.44 12.21 -5.03
CA ALA A 112 -7.49 12.11 -6.14
C ALA A 112 -8.14 11.65 -7.46
N LEU A 113 -9.23 10.90 -7.40
CA LEU A 113 -10.04 10.50 -8.56
C LEU A 113 -11.03 11.59 -8.99
N GLY A 114 -11.25 12.62 -8.18
CA GLY A 114 -12.25 13.67 -8.42
C GLY A 114 -13.69 13.23 -8.17
N SER A 115 -13.90 12.25 -7.30
CA SER A 115 -15.18 11.63 -6.93
C SER A 115 -15.61 11.96 -5.51
#